data_AF-A0A0D0KIN4-F1
#
_entry.id   AF-A0A0D0KIN4-F1
#
_cell.length_a   1.000
_cell.length_b   1.000
_cell.length_c   1.000
_cell.angle_alpha   90.00
_cell.angle_beta   90.00
_cell.angle_gamma   90.00
#
_symmetry.space_group_name_H-M   'P 1'
#
loop_
_entity.id
_entity.type
_entity.pdbx_description
1 polymer ?
#
loop_
_entity_poly.entity_id
_entity_poly.type
_entity_poly.pdbx_seq_one_letter_code
_entity_poly.pdbx_strand_id
1 'polypeptide(L)' 'MLIDTSRSYIDLQESAEQRLGAVRGLLQSLALMNITLADAKDLRYLCEAAYLLTEDAYDLARAAHHAAMREGRQH' A
#
# COMPACT_ATOMS: atom_id res chain seq x y z
N MET A 1 8.14 -0.22 7.52
CA MET A 1 8.16 -1.70 7.58
C MET A 1 9.41 -2.17 6.84
N LEU A 2 10.10 -3.23 7.25
CA LEU A 2 11.29 -3.73 6.54
C LEU A 2 10.85 -4.59 5.35
N ILE A 3 11.01 -4.07 4.12
CA ILE A 3 10.72 -4.82 2.90
C ILE A 3 11.91 -5.73 2.60
N ASP A 4 11.66 -7.03 2.52
CA ASP A 4 12.63 -8.00 2.05
C ASP A 4 12.74 -7.90 0.51
N THR A 5 13.66 -7.05 0.04
CA THR A 5 13.85 -6.81 -1.39
C THR A 5 14.44 -7.99 -2.15
N SER A 6 14.81 -9.08 -1.45
CA SER A 6 15.33 -10.32 -2.06
C SER A 6 14.23 -11.22 -2.64
N ARG A 7 12.97 -10.92 -2.31
CA ARG A 7 11.79 -11.63 -2.83
C ARG A 7 11.62 -11.47 -4.34
N SER A 8 10.84 -12.38 -4.93
CA SER A 8 10.52 -12.38 -6.35
C SER A 8 9.70 -11.14 -6.75
N TYR A 9 9.72 -10.78 -8.03
CA TYR A 9 8.87 -9.72 -8.57
C TYR A 9 7.39 -9.94 -8.22
N ILE A 10 6.89 -11.17 -8.43
CA ILE A 10 5.48 -11.51 -8.23
C ILE A 10 5.07 -11.31 -6.76
N ASP A 11 5.87 -11.82 -5.81
CA ASP A 11 5.55 -11.69 -4.39
C ASP A 11 5.50 -10.21 -3.94
N LEU A 12 6.44 -9.39 -4.42
CA LEU A 12 6.51 -7.97 -4.09
C LEU A 12 5.36 -7.19 -4.72
N GLN A 13 5.01 -7.51 -5.97
CA GLN A 13 3.91 -6.90 -6.70
C GLN A 13 2.55 -7.24 -6.06
N GLU A 14 2.30 -8.51 -5.74
CA GLU A 14 1.08 -8.92 -5.04
C GLU A 14 0.95 -8.24 -3.68
N SER A 15 2.06 -8.09 -2.95
CA SER A 15 2.05 -7.38 -1.67
C SER A 15 1.71 -5.90 -1.84
N ALA A 16 2.28 -5.23 -2.85
CA ALA A 16 1.94 -3.84 -3.17
C ALA A 16 0.45 -3.69 -3.49
N GLU A 17 -0.11 -4.58 -4.30
CA GLU A 17 -1.53 -4.60 -4.66
C GLU A 17 -2.44 -4.82 -3.46
N GLN A 18 -2.06 -5.70 -2.52
CA GLN A 18 -2.78 -5.88 -1.27
C GLN A 18 -2.85 -4.59 -0.44
N ARG A 19 -1.74 -3.84 -0.33
CA ARG A 19 -1.73 -2.55 0.38
C ARG A 19 -2.62 -1.53 -0.31
N LEU A 20 -2.53 -1.40 -1.63
CA LEU A 20 -3.39 -0.51 -2.40
C LEU A 20 -4.87 -0.90 -2.28
N GLY A 21 -5.16 -2.19 -2.22
CA GLY A 21 -6.50 -2.71 -1.94
C GLY A 21 -7.04 -2.24 -0.59
N ALA A 22 -6.20 -2.31 0.46
CA ALA A 22 -6.55 -1.81 1.78
C ALA A 22 -6.77 -0.29 1.78
N VAL A 23 -5.88 0.49 1.14
CA VAL A 23 -6.05 1.95 0.96
C VAL A 23 -7.37 2.26 0.28
N ARG A 24 -7.69 1.57 -0.81
CA ARG A 24 -8.96 1.75 -1.52
C ARG A 24 -10.15 1.48 -0.61
N GLY A 25 -10.10 0.42 0.20
CA GLY A 25 -11.11 0.11 1.21
C GLY A 25 -11.28 1.25 2.22
N LEU A 26 -10.18 1.76 2.77
CA LEU A 26 -10.20 2.88 3.72
C LEU A 26 -10.81 4.16 3.11
N LEU A 27 -10.39 4.52 1.90
CA LEU A 27 -10.93 5.70 1.20
C LEU A 27 -12.41 5.54 0.85
N GLN A 28 -12.84 4.33 0.52
CA GLN A 28 -14.26 4.03 0.29
C GLN A 28 -15.06 4.14 1.59
N SER A 29 -14.55 3.63 2.70
CA SER A 29 -15.18 3.81 4.02
C SER A 29 -15.27 5.28 4.40
N LEU A 30 -14.22 6.06 4.12
CA LEU A 30 -14.19 7.50 4.35
C LEU A 30 -15.27 8.23 3.55
N ALA A 31 -15.39 7.91 2.25
CA ALA A 31 -16.36 8.53 1.35
C ALA A 31 -17.82 8.24 1.75
N LEU A 32 -18.07 7.10 2.40
CA LEU A 32 -19.40 6.70 2.90
C LEU A 32 -19.67 7.17 4.33
N MET A 33 -18.67 7.77 5.00
CA MET A 33 -18.80 8.19 6.38
C MET A 33 -19.68 9.44 6.48
N ASN A 34 -20.61 9.46 7.44
CA ASN A 34 -21.34 10.67 7.74
C ASN A 34 -20.46 11.62 8.56
N ILE A 35 -19.91 12.64 7.90
CA ILE A 35 -18.98 13.62 8.49
C ILE A 35 -19.57 14.34 9.70
N THR A 36 -20.89 14.46 9.82
CA THR A 36 -21.51 15.12 10.99
C THR A 36 -21.53 14.25 12.25
N LEU A 37 -21.28 12.94 12.11
CA LEU A 37 -21.23 11.98 13.21
C LEU A 37 -19.82 11.41 13.44
N ALA A 38 -18.91 11.59 12.47
CA ALA A 38 -17.55 11.10 12.56
C ALA A 38 -16.70 11.96 13.50
N ASP A 39 -16.03 11.34 14.46
CA ASP A 39 -15.05 12.04 15.30
C ASP A 39 -13.84 12.47 14.45
N ALA A 40 -13.39 13.71 14.63
CA ALA A 40 -12.24 14.25 13.89
C ALA A 40 -10.96 13.41 14.08
N LYS A 41 -10.81 12.71 15.21
CA LYS A 41 -9.69 11.80 15.46
C LYS A 41 -9.81 10.54 14.62
N ASP A 42 -11.02 9.98 14.47
CA ASP A 42 -11.25 8.80 13.63
C ASP A 42 -10.92 9.11 12.17
N LEU A 43 -11.36 10.29 11.69
CA LEU A 43 -11.04 10.78 10.36
C LEU A 43 -9.51 10.90 10.16
N ARG A 44 -8.82 11.50 11.14
CA ARG A 44 -7.36 11.64 11.11
C ARG A 44 -6.65 10.30 11.07
N TYR A 45 -7.03 9.34 11.91
CA TYR A 45 -6.39 8.02 11.94
C TYR A 45 -6.66 7.22 10.67
N LEU A 46 -7.84 7.34 10.06
CA LEU A 46 -8.13 6.72 8.76
C LEU A 46 -7.24 7.31 7.66
N CYS A 47 -7.11 8.64 7.61
CA CYS A 47 -6.23 9.30 6.65
C CYS A 47 -4.76 8.93 6.86
N GLU A 48 -4.29 8.87 8.12
CA GLU A 48 -2.93 8.47 8.47
C GLU A 48 -2.65 7.01 8.09
N ALA A 49 -3.59 6.10 8.35
CA ALA A 49 -3.48 4.70 7.93
C ALA A 49 -3.44 4.57 6.40
N ALA A 50 -4.30 5.30 5.68
CA ALA A 50 -4.29 5.32 4.22
C ALA A 50 -2.97 5.88 3.66
N TYR A 51 -2.41 6.91 4.28
CA TYR A 51 -1.12 7.49 3.91
C TYR A 51 0.01 6.48 4.10
N LEU A 52 0.13 5.87 5.29
CA LEU A 52 1.20 4.92 5.61
C LEU A 52 1.14 3.67 4.71
N LEU A 53 -0.05 3.16 4.41
CA LEU A 53 -0.22 2.02 3.50
C LEU A 53 0.11 2.40 2.04
N THR A 54 -0.10 3.65 1.65
CA THR A 54 0.30 4.15 0.33
C THR A 54 1.81 4.26 0.21
N GLU A 55 2.50 4.75 1.26
CA GLU A 55 3.97 4.74 1.31
C GLU A 55 4.52 3.31 1.25
N ASP A 56 3.95 2.39 2.04
CA ASP A 56 4.36 0.97 2.03
C ASP A 56 4.16 0.33 0.65
N ALA A 57 3.02 0.59 0.00
CA ALA A 57 2.76 0.13 -1.36
C ALA A 57 3.76 0.70 -2.38
N TYR A 58 4.11 1.98 -2.26
CA TYR A 58 5.07 2.62 -3.14
C TYR A 58 6.46 1.99 -3.01
N ASP A 59 6.91 1.75 -1.78
CA ASP A 59 8.19 1.11 -1.53
C ASP A 59 8.21 -0.35 -2.04
N LEU A 60 7.10 -1.08 -1.89
CA LEU A 60 6.93 -2.43 -2.44
C LEU A 60 6.95 -2.42 -3.97
N ALA A 61 6.25 -1.50 -4.62
CA ALA A 61 6.27 -1.37 -6.08
C ALA A 61 7.67 -1.02 -6.61
N ARG A 62 8.41 -0.16 -5.89
CA ARG A 62 9.81 0.14 -6.22
C ARG A 62 10.70 -1.10 -6.07
N ALA A 63 10.52 -1.88 -5.01
CA ALA A 63 11.23 -3.14 -4.80
C ALA A 63 10.89 -4.17 -5.89
N ALA A 64 9.62 -4.30 -6.28
CA ALA A 64 9.17 -5.17 -7.36
C ALA A 64 9.82 -4.77 -8.69
N HIS A 65 9.87 -3.48 -9.01
CA HIS A 65 10.57 -3.00 -10.20
C HIS A 65 12.06 -3.42 -10.21
N HIS A 66 12.74 -3.27 -9.07
CA HIS A 66 14.12 -3.73 -8.95
C HIS A 66 14.25 -5.26 -9.09
N ALA A 67 13.30 -6.04 -8.58
CA ALA A 67 13.27 -7.50 -8.75
C ALA A 67 13.11 -7.90 -10.21
N ALA A 68 12.17 -7.30 -10.93
CA ALA A 68 11.95 -7.55 -12.36
C ALA A 68 13.23 -7.27 -13.18
N MET A 69 13.95 -6.19 -12.87
CA MET A 69 15.22 -5.86 -13.53
C MET A 69 16.35 -6.85 -13.22
N ARG A 70 16.34 -7.50 -12.04
CA ARG A 70 17.31 -8.55 -11.70
C ARG A 70 16.97 -9.85 -12.42
N GLU A 71 15.71 -10.27 -12.37
CA GLU A 71 15.21 -11.49 -13.01
C GLU A 71 15.42 -11.41 -14.53
N GLY A 72 15.09 -10.29 -15.17
CA GLY A 72 15.29 -10.09 -16.61
C GLY A 72 16.77 -10.05 -17.06
N ARG A 73 17.73 -9.90 -16.15
CA ARG A 73 19.18 -10.03 -16.44
C ARG A 73 19.72 -11.45 -16.29
N GLN A 74 18.93 -12.34 -15.67
CA GLN A 74 19.28 -13.74 -15.46
C GLN A 74 18.81 -14.66 -16.59
N HIS A 75 18.04 -14.12 -17.54
CA HIS A 75 17.60 -14.76 -18.78
C HIS A 75 18.43 -14.25 -19.97
#